data_AF-A0A831ULP3-F1
#
_entry.id   AF-A0A831ULP3-F1
#
_cell.length_a   1.000
_cell.length_b   1.000
_cell.length_c   1.000
_cell.angle_alpha   90.00
_cell.angle_beta   90.00
_cell.angle_gamma   90.00
#
_symmetry.space_group_name_H-M   'P 1'
#
loop_
_entity.id
_entity.type
_entity.pdbx_description
1 polymer ?
#
loop_
_entity_poly.entity_id
_entity_poly.type
_entity_poly.pdbx_seq_one_letter_code
_entity_poly.pdbx_strand_id
1 'polypeptide(L)'
;MGSLEAKFNLVEEPWIPVLKDGRVVEVGIGEALLRAHELTRIETPSPLEEAALYRLLLAALHRALMGPRRLEHVLDWWRAGRFPEGPIRDYLNRFRDRFFLFHPEAPFFQVADLPAENPLPWSKLLPELASGNNP
;
A
#
# COMPACT_ATOMS: atom_id res chain seq x y z
N MET A 1 30.62 -7.16 -4.16
CA MET A 1 29.50 -6.40 -3.59
C MET A 1 28.51 -6.11 -4.72
N GLY A 2 27.37 -6.80 -4.76
CA GLY A 2 26.31 -6.44 -5.69
C GLY A 2 25.70 -5.12 -5.24
N SER A 3 25.54 -4.16 -6.16
CA SER A 3 24.70 -2.99 -5.96
C SER A 3 23.32 -3.47 -5.51
N LEU A 4 22.86 -3.06 -4.32
CA LEU A 4 21.50 -3.31 -3.86
C LEU A 4 20.56 -2.40 -4.67
N GLU A 5 20.15 -2.87 -5.84
CA GLU A 5 19.12 -2.19 -6.63
C GLU A 5 17.79 -2.22 -5.89
N ALA A 6 17.06 -1.09 -5.94
CA ALA A 6 15.73 -1.00 -5.36
C ALA A 6 14.78 -1.98 -6.08
N LYS A 7 14.01 -2.74 -5.30
CA LYS A 7 13.16 -3.83 -5.80
C LYS A 7 11.78 -3.79 -5.16
N PHE A 8 10.79 -4.20 -5.95
CA PHE A 8 9.40 -4.36 -5.56
C PHE A 8 8.75 -3.04 -5.13
N ASN A 9 8.36 -2.22 -6.11
CA ASN A 9 7.70 -0.94 -5.85
C ASN A 9 6.20 -1.15 -5.58
N LEU A 10 5.75 -0.82 -4.36
CA LEU A 10 4.36 -1.04 -3.91
C LEU A 10 3.32 -0.23 -4.71
N VAL A 11 3.74 0.78 -5.47
CA VAL A 11 2.87 1.54 -6.37
C VAL A 11 2.44 0.72 -7.58
N GLU A 12 3.34 -0.13 -8.08
CA GLU A 12 3.27 -0.75 -9.41
C GLU A 12 3.06 -2.27 -9.32
N GLU A 13 3.75 -2.92 -8.39
CA GLU A 13 3.72 -4.37 -8.24
C GLU A 13 2.38 -4.84 -7.65
N PRO A 14 1.90 -6.04 -8.03
CA PRO A 14 0.72 -6.63 -7.44
C PRO A 14 1.02 -7.11 -6.01
N TRP A 15 0.26 -6.61 -5.03
CA TRP A 15 0.37 -7.08 -3.63
C TRP A 15 -0.88 -6.83 -2.78
N ILE A 16 -1.79 -5.93 -3.19
CA ILE A 16 -3.04 -5.65 -2.49
C ILE A 16 -4.12 -6.58 -3.07
N PRO A 17 -4.63 -7.56 -2.30
CA PRO A 17 -5.65 -8.48 -2.80
C PRO A 17 -7.01 -7.77 -2.84
N VAL A 18 -7.67 -7.82 -4.00
CA VAL A 18 -8.94 -7.15 -4.27
C VAL A 18 -9.90 -8.09 -5.00
N LEU A 19 -11.20 -7.92 -4.72
CA LEU A 19 -12.25 -8.62 -5.47
C LEU A 19 -12.61 -7.82 -6.72
N LYS A 20 -12.37 -8.39 -7.89
CA LYS A 20 -12.71 -7.83 -9.20
C LYS A 20 -13.44 -8.88 -10.04
N ASP A 21 -14.64 -8.55 -10.51
CA ASP A 21 -15.47 -9.43 -11.34
C ASP A 21 -15.65 -10.86 -10.75
N GLY A 22 -15.83 -10.93 -9.43
CA GLY A 22 -16.01 -12.20 -8.71
C GLY A 22 -14.74 -13.03 -8.50
N ARG A 23 -13.56 -12.49 -8.80
CA ARG A 23 -12.26 -13.15 -8.59
C ARG A 23 -11.34 -12.30 -7.74
N VAL A 24 -10.53 -12.97 -6.92
CA VAL A 24 -9.47 -12.31 -6.16
C VAL A 24 -8.25 -12.17 -7.06
N VAL A 25 -7.77 -10.94 -7.20
CA VAL A 25 -6.55 -10.58 -7.91
C VAL A 25 -5.73 -9.64 -7.04
N GLU A 26 -4.44 -9.53 -7.30
CA GLU A 26 -3.57 -8.58 -6.61
C GLU A 26 -3.26 -7.37 -7.51
N VAL A 27 -3.26 -6.18 -6.92
CA VAL A 27 -2.94 -4.92 -7.59
C VAL A 27 -1.96 -4.08 -6.76
N GLY A 28 -1.32 -3.10 -7.38
CA GLY A 28 -0.51 -2.10 -6.67
C GLY A 28 -1.33 -0.94 -6.12
N ILE A 29 -0.71 -0.06 -5.32
CA ILE A 29 -1.36 1.15 -4.76
C ILE A 29 -1.91 2.04 -5.89
N GLY A 30 -1.17 2.18 -6.99
CA GLY A 30 -1.58 3.02 -8.12
C GLY A 30 -2.90 2.56 -8.73
N GLU A 31 -3.01 1.28 -9.06
CA GLU A 31 -4.24 0.70 -9.59
C GLU A 31 -5.37 0.72 -8.56
N ALA A 32 -5.08 0.37 -7.29
CA ALA A 32 -6.09 0.39 -6.21
C ALA A 32 -6.75 1.77 -6.05
N LEU A 33 -6.00 2.87 -6.24
CA LEU A 33 -6.54 4.23 -6.15
C LEU A 33 -7.16 4.73 -7.46
N LEU A 34 -6.51 4.52 -8.59
CA LEU A 34 -6.93 5.06 -9.89
C LEU A 34 -8.11 4.29 -10.50
N ARG A 35 -8.20 2.98 -10.22
CA ARG A 35 -9.25 2.09 -10.72
C ARG A 35 -10.17 1.58 -9.60
N ALA A 36 -10.21 2.28 -8.47
CA ALA A 36 -11.02 1.90 -7.29
C ALA A 36 -12.48 1.54 -7.64
N HIS A 37 -13.07 2.24 -8.61
CA HIS A 37 -14.46 2.05 -9.06
C HIS A 37 -14.70 0.74 -9.83
N GLU A 38 -13.65 0.05 -10.26
CA GLU A 38 -13.73 -1.28 -10.88
C GLU A 38 -13.56 -2.42 -9.85
N LEU A 39 -13.19 -2.08 -8.62
CA LEU A 39 -12.86 -3.02 -7.56
C LEU A 39 -14.03 -3.06 -6.57
N THR A 40 -14.47 -4.26 -6.20
CA THR A 40 -15.59 -4.39 -5.27
C THR A 40 -15.16 -4.04 -3.84
N ARG A 41 -14.00 -4.56 -3.41
CA ARG A 41 -13.39 -4.33 -2.09
C ARG A 41 -11.98 -4.92 -2.06
N ILE A 42 -11.24 -4.61 -1.00
CA ILE A 42 -10.07 -5.40 -0.60
C ILE A 42 -10.58 -6.75 -0.11
N GLU A 43 -9.93 -7.84 -0.52
CA GLU A 43 -10.35 -9.22 -0.22
C GLU A 43 -9.18 -10.00 0.40
N THR A 44 -9.05 -9.94 1.72
CA THR A 44 -8.06 -10.68 2.50
C THR A 44 -8.72 -11.51 3.60
N PRO A 45 -8.17 -12.68 3.96
CA PRO A 45 -8.65 -13.45 5.11
C PRO A 45 -8.37 -12.78 6.47
N SER A 46 -7.43 -11.83 6.56
CA SER A 46 -7.08 -11.16 7.84
C SER A 46 -7.80 -9.81 7.97
N PRO A 47 -8.69 -9.62 8.96
CA PRO A 47 -9.34 -8.33 9.20
C PRO A 47 -8.33 -7.21 9.55
N LEU A 48 -7.17 -7.58 10.11
CA LEU A 48 -6.11 -6.64 10.45
C LEU A 48 -5.43 -6.12 9.18
N GLU A 49 -5.18 -7.00 8.21
CA GLU A 49 -4.64 -6.63 6.92
C GLU A 49 -5.62 -5.72 6.18
N GLU A 50 -6.90 -6.08 6.12
CA GLU A 50 -7.94 -5.26 5.47
C GLU A 50 -7.96 -3.83 6.03
N ALA A 51 -8.03 -3.70 7.36
CA ALA A 51 -8.04 -2.40 8.03
C ALA A 51 -6.75 -1.60 7.78
N ALA A 52 -5.58 -2.25 7.80
CA ALA A 52 -4.29 -1.60 7.57
C ALA A 52 -4.17 -1.10 6.12
N LEU A 53 -4.57 -1.91 5.15
CA LEU A 53 -4.55 -1.55 3.72
C LEU A 53 -5.47 -0.36 3.44
N TYR A 54 -6.71 -0.36 3.96
CA TYR A 54 -7.60 0.81 3.84
C TYR A 54 -6.97 2.07 4.42
N ARG A 55 -6.34 1.99 5.61
CA ARG A 55 -5.69 3.15 6.23
C ARG A 55 -4.50 3.66 5.42
N LEU A 56 -3.71 2.76 4.84
CA LEU A 56 -2.60 3.11 3.96
C LEU A 56 -3.10 3.85 2.70
N LEU A 57 -4.09 3.28 2.02
CA LEU A 57 -4.68 3.88 0.81
C LEU A 57 -5.33 5.23 1.10
N LEU A 58 -6.08 5.34 2.21
CA LEU A 58 -6.65 6.62 2.66
C LEU A 58 -5.58 7.65 2.97
N ALA A 59 -4.48 7.26 3.63
CA ALA A 59 -3.37 8.17 3.90
C ALA A 59 -2.75 8.71 2.60
N ALA A 60 -2.48 7.84 1.62
CA ALA A 60 -1.97 8.26 0.32
C ALA A 60 -2.96 9.19 -0.41
N LEU A 61 -4.25 8.82 -0.43
CA LEU A 61 -5.31 9.60 -1.07
C LEU A 61 -5.47 10.99 -0.44
N HIS A 62 -5.47 11.08 0.90
CA HIS A 62 -5.57 12.35 1.61
C HIS A 62 -4.40 13.28 1.32
N ARG A 63 -3.18 12.72 1.22
CA ARG A 63 -1.97 13.48 0.89
C ARG A 63 -1.96 13.91 -0.58
N ALA A 64 -2.36 13.04 -1.49
CA ALA A 64 -2.44 13.34 -2.92
C ALA A 64 -3.48 14.42 -3.24
N LEU A 65 -4.68 14.30 -2.67
CA LEU A 65 -5.80 15.22 -2.91
C LEU A 65 -5.77 16.46 -2.01
N MET A 66 -4.80 16.56 -1.10
CA MET A 66 -4.67 17.64 -0.12
C MET A 66 -5.99 17.95 0.62
N GLY A 67 -6.76 16.89 0.92
CA GLY A 67 -8.16 16.97 1.30
C GLY A 67 -8.81 15.59 1.40
N PRO A 68 -10.15 15.46 1.39
CA PRO A 68 -11.15 16.51 1.17
C PRO A 68 -11.20 17.50 2.33
N ARG A 69 -11.25 18.80 2.04
CA ARG A 69 -11.34 19.84 3.08
C ARG A 69 -12.78 20.22 3.42
N ARG A 70 -13.72 19.82 2.56
CA ARG A 70 -15.15 20.04 2.71
C ARG A 70 -15.92 18.86 2.13
N LEU A 71 -17.16 18.69 2.57
CA LEU A 71 -18.04 17.59 2.15
C LEU A 71 -18.33 17.64 0.65
N GLU A 72 -18.42 18.84 0.07
CA GLU A 72 -18.73 19.05 -1.34
C GLU A 72 -17.70 18.38 -2.25
N HIS A 73 -16.41 18.38 -1.87
CA HIS A 73 -15.37 17.71 -2.66
C HIS A 73 -15.61 16.19 -2.73
N VAL A 74 -16.04 15.58 -1.61
CA VAL A 74 -16.36 14.15 -1.59
C VAL A 74 -17.58 13.86 -2.45
N LEU A 75 -18.61 14.72 -2.37
CA LEU A 75 -19.81 14.60 -3.19
C LEU A 75 -19.49 14.70 -4.69
N ASP A 76 -18.58 15.60 -5.07
CA ASP A 76 -18.16 15.75 -6.47
C ASP A 76 -17.44 14.51 -6.98
N TRP A 77 -16.53 13.94 -6.19
CA TRP A 77 -15.84 12.68 -6.53
C TRP A 77 -16.81 11.51 -6.60
N TRP A 78 -17.76 11.44 -5.67
CA TRP A 78 -18.80 10.42 -5.66
C TRP A 78 -19.66 10.50 -6.93
N ARG A 79 -20.12 11.69 -7.31
CA ARG A 79 -20.91 11.91 -8.53
C ARG A 79 -20.13 11.58 -9.79
N ALA A 80 -18.83 11.89 -9.81
CA ALA A 80 -17.95 11.53 -10.91
C ALA A 80 -17.69 10.01 -11.00
N GLY A 81 -17.96 9.26 -9.93
CA GLY A 81 -17.72 7.82 -9.84
C GLY A 81 -16.23 7.44 -9.79
N ARG A 82 -15.33 8.41 -9.61
CA ARG A 82 -13.87 8.19 -9.55
C ARG A 82 -13.16 9.38 -8.89
N PHE A 83 -11.96 9.12 -8.39
CA PHE A 83 -11.10 10.17 -7.84
C PHE A 83 -10.40 10.99 -8.93
N PRO A 84 -9.97 12.23 -8.64
CA PRO A 84 -9.12 13.01 -9.55
C PRO A 84 -7.77 12.30 -9.79
N GLU A 85 -7.56 11.80 -11.00
CA GLU A 85 -6.37 11.00 -11.32
C GLU A 85 -5.07 11.80 -11.31
N GLY A 86 -5.08 13.04 -11.83
CA GLY A 86 -3.87 13.87 -11.97
C GLY A 86 -3.12 14.04 -10.65
N PRO A 87 -3.75 14.58 -9.59
CA PRO A 87 -3.09 14.74 -8.29
C PRO A 87 -2.60 13.43 -7.66
N ILE A 88 -3.31 12.32 -7.90
CA ILE A 88 -2.90 10.98 -7.42
C ILE A 88 -1.63 10.53 -8.15
N ARG A 89 -1.60 10.61 -9.49
CA ARG A 89 -0.41 10.27 -10.29
C ARG A 89 0.77 11.14 -9.92
N ASP A 90 0.57 12.46 -9.79
CA ASP A 90 1.62 13.40 -9.42
C ASP A 90 2.21 13.09 -8.03
N TYR A 91 1.36 12.77 -7.05
CA TYR A 91 1.81 12.38 -5.72
C TYR A 91 2.59 11.06 -5.71
N LEU A 92 2.06 10.02 -6.35
CA LEU A 92 2.71 8.71 -6.38
C LEU A 92 4.04 8.78 -7.14
N ASN A 93 4.12 9.54 -8.25
CA ASN A 93 5.37 9.77 -8.97
C ASN A 93 6.38 10.54 -8.12
N ARG A 94 5.94 11.60 -7.42
CA ARG A 94 6.81 12.42 -6.57
C ARG A 94 7.46 11.61 -5.45
N PHE A 95 6.74 10.64 -4.88
CA PHE A 95 7.23 9.82 -3.77
C PHE A 95 7.65 8.41 -4.19
N ARG A 96 7.72 8.11 -5.49
CA ARG A 96 7.92 6.77 -6.03
C ARG A 96 9.07 6.01 -5.38
N ASP A 97 10.22 6.66 -5.20
CA ASP A 97 11.42 6.04 -4.63
C ASP A 97 11.25 5.63 -3.15
N ARG A 98 10.25 6.20 -2.46
CA ARG A 98 9.93 5.88 -1.06
C ARG A 98 9.00 4.67 -0.92
N PHE A 99 8.47 4.14 -2.02
CA PHE A 99 7.54 3.00 -2.04
C PHE A 99 8.18 1.67 -2.42
N PHE A 100 9.50 1.60 -2.57
CA PHE A 100 10.20 0.32 -2.73
C PHE A 100 10.24 -0.45 -1.41
N LEU A 101 9.78 -1.71 -1.42
CA LEU A 101 9.87 -2.58 -0.25
C LEU A 101 11.33 -2.89 0.09
N PHE A 102 12.17 -3.06 -0.92
CA PHE A 102 13.62 -3.17 -0.76
C PHE A 102 14.28 -1.97 -1.43
N HIS A 103 14.93 -1.11 -0.66
CA HIS A 103 15.66 0.05 -1.16
C HIS A 103 16.93 0.22 -0.31
N PRO A 104 18.08 0.58 -0.90
CA PRO A 104 19.34 0.69 -0.16
C PRO A 104 19.30 1.71 0.98
N GLU A 105 18.61 2.84 0.79
CA GLU A 105 18.57 3.94 1.77
C GLU A 105 17.20 4.18 2.44
N ALA A 106 16.09 3.86 1.76
CA ALA A 106 14.76 4.30 2.16
C ALA A 106 13.67 3.22 1.95
N PRO A 107 13.88 1.99 2.45
CA PRO A 107 12.91 0.91 2.27
C PRO A 107 11.59 1.25 2.95
N PHE A 108 10.48 0.98 2.27
CA PHE A 108 9.15 1.36 2.73
C PHE A 108 8.88 0.75 4.11
N PHE A 109 8.61 1.62 5.10
CA PHE A 109 8.31 1.26 6.50
C PHE A 109 9.36 0.37 7.18
N GLN A 110 10.62 0.47 6.76
CA GLN A 110 11.73 -0.28 7.32
C GLN A 110 12.91 0.64 7.67
N VAL A 111 13.85 0.10 8.43
CA VAL A 111 15.11 0.75 8.80
C VAL A 111 16.20 0.15 7.91
N ALA A 112 16.78 0.96 7.01
CA ALA A 112 17.72 0.48 5.99
C ALA A 112 18.99 -0.14 6.56
N ASP A 113 19.45 0.37 7.71
CA ASP A 113 20.68 0.00 8.38
C ASP A 113 20.44 -0.93 9.59
N LEU A 114 19.26 -1.57 9.67
CA LEU A 114 19.03 -2.61 10.67
C LEU A 114 20.06 -3.74 10.48
N PRO A 115 20.82 -4.14 11.52
CA PRO A 115 21.84 -5.17 11.38
C PRO A 115 21.28 -6.48 10.82
N ALA A 116 21.94 -7.04 9.82
CA ALA A 116 21.56 -8.32 9.22
C ALA A 116 21.98 -9.54 10.07
N GLU A 117 22.68 -9.31 11.18
CA GLU A 117 23.12 -10.36 12.10
C GLU A 117 21.95 -10.85 12.97
N ASN A 118 21.81 -12.16 13.12
CA ASN A 118 20.77 -12.82 13.93
C ASN A 118 19.33 -12.36 13.60
N PRO A 119 18.87 -12.49 12.33
CA PRO A 119 17.53 -12.09 11.97
C PRO A 119 16.48 -12.95 12.71
N LEU A 120 15.39 -12.31 13.10
CA LEU A 120 14.21 -13.01 13.59
C LEU A 120 13.38 -13.52 12.40
N PRO A 121 12.66 -14.64 12.55
CA PRO A 121 11.80 -15.13 11.48
C PRO A 121 10.68 -14.13 11.19
N TRP A 122 10.32 -13.95 9.91
CA TRP A 122 9.27 -13.02 9.48
C TRP A 122 7.89 -13.33 10.10
N SER A 123 7.67 -14.56 10.56
CA SER A 123 6.47 -14.95 11.30
C SER A 123 6.24 -14.13 12.56
N LYS A 124 7.27 -13.43 13.09
CA LYS A 124 7.11 -12.44 14.17
C LYS A 124 6.23 -11.24 13.79
N LEU A 125 6.04 -10.97 12.50
CA LEU A 125 5.14 -9.92 12.02
C LEU A 125 3.67 -10.35 12.05
N LEU A 126 3.40 -11.65 12.04
CA LEU A 126 2.05 -12.19 11.94
C LEU A 126 1.46 -12.44 13.33
N PRO A 127 0.38 -11.74 13.72
CA PRO A 127 -0.28 -11.98 15.00
C PRO A 127 -0.92 -13.37 15.11
N GLU A 128 -1.22 -14.01 13.98
CA GLU A 128 -1.85 -15.34 13.93
C GLU A 128 -0.83 -16.48 14.08
N LEU A 129 0.47 -16.20 13.98
CA LEU A 129 1.52 -17.21 14.15
C LEU A 129 2.18 -17.09 15.52
N ALA A 130 2.37 -18.23 16.19
CA ALA A 130 3.21 -18.28 17.37
C ALA A 130 4.65 -17.92 16.99
N SER A 131 5.11 -16.74 17.38
CA SER A 131 6.52 -16.41 17.36
C SER A 131 7.19 -17.12 18.54
N GLY A 132 8.03 -18.12 18.29
CA GLY A 132 8.71 -18.92 19.31
C GLY A 132 9.58 -18.06 20.23
N ASN A 133 8.97 -17.54 21.29
CA ASN A 133 9.59 -16.79 22.38
C ASN A 133 8.99 -17.25 23.74
N ASN A 134 8.33 -18.42 23.79
CA ASN A 134 7.91 -19.00 25.07
C ASN A 134 9.17 -19.37 25.87
N PRO A 135 9.35 -18.81 27.09
CA PRO A 135 10.46 -19.17 27.97
C PRO A 135 10.34 -20.61 28.48
#